data_AF-A0A136PX57-F1
#
_entry.id   AF-A0A136PX57-F1
#
_cell.length_a   1.000
_cell.length_b   1.000
_cell.length_c   1.000
_cell.angle_alpha   90.00
_cell.angle_beta   90.00
_cell.angle_gamma   90.00
#
_symmetry.space_group_name_H-M   'P 1'
#
loop_
_entity.id
_entity.type
_entity.pdbx_description
1 polymer ?
#
loop_
_entity_poly.entity_id
_entity_poly.type
_entity_poly.pdbx_seq_one_letter_code
_entity_poly.pdbx_strand_id
1 'polypeptide(L)'
;MPPASVSPIMRRRRLGQHLRRLRETAGLTGDQVVERVKWASASKLSRLENGRSRPDPADVAALLDLYGADEDVRRDLSAIARAAGDMREWLRQTYPVMTEQQREWAQLEAGCAEICEYNPVLVPGLLQTAGYARIRIDSVRLVNEGRTGDHPDLEVRARQARQSLLTRTQDAPRYTAVLEEAALSRRAGPPDVLLAQVAKLRELATQPNIALHVLPRDARLGEGYVPPTAFSLYRFADPLDPETLAIEAGWTDHVSTDTNIINPYKVVFEWLREAALSVSDTRSWLAEAGERLVETATPSSVGHGPATAPAQRRRHSGRLTER
;
A
#
# COMPACT_ATOMS: atom_id res chain seq x y z
N MET A 1 17.33 9.93 15.92
CA MET A 1 17.41 8.71 15.09
C MET A 1 16.45 7.71 15.68
N PRO A 2 15.27 7.42 15.10
CA PRO A 2 14.64 6.14 15.42
C PRO A 2 15.57 5.05 14.88
N PRO A 3 15.79 3.96 15.64
CA PRO A 3 16.59 2.84 15.16
C PRO A 3 15.95 2.19 13.93
N ALA A 4 16.81 1.52 13.16
CA ALA A 4 16.46 0.62 12.08
C ALA A 4 15.25 -0.28 12.43
N SER A 5 14.46 -0.58 11.38
CA SER A 5 13.75 -1.84 11.18
C SER A 5 12.32 -2.10 11.68
N VAL A 6 11.47 -1.14 12.12
CA VAL A 6 10.14 -1.54 12.65
C VAL A 6 8.93 -0.66 12.29
N SER A 7 7.79 -1.28 11.91
CA SER A 7 6.61 -0.57 11.40
C SER A 7 5.71 -0.07 12.53
N PRO A 8 5.43 1.25 12.61
CA PRO A 8 4.58 1.85 13.64
C PRO A 8 3.16 1.32 13.73
N ILE A 9 2.53 1.03 12.58
CA ILE A 9 1.17 0.49 12.58
C ILE A 9 1.22 -0.94 13.12
N MET A 10 2.23 -1.72 12.74
CA MET A 10 2.38 -3.10 13.22
C MET A 10 2.70 -3.17 14.70
N ARG A 11 3.63 -2.36 15.19
CA ARG A 11 3.90 -2.27 16.64
C ARG A 11 2.64 -1.93 17.43
N ARG A 12 1.81 -1.01 16.94
CA ARG A 12 0.53 -0.68 17.58
C ARG A 12 -0.45 -1.85 17.56
N ARG A 13 -0.56 -2.55 16.43
CA ARG A 13 -1.39 -3.75 16.32
C ARG A 13 -0.89 -4.86 17.25
N ARG A 14 0.42 -5.10 17.30
CA ARG A 14 1.07 -6.07 18.21
C ARG A 14 0.80 -5.73 19.67
N LEU A 15 0.98 -4.46 20.05
CA LEU A 15 0.65 -3.96 21.38
C LEU A 15 -0.83 -4.19 21.71
N GLY A 16 -1.74 -3.84 20.79
CA GLY A 16 -3.17 -4.04 20.97
C GLY A 16 -3.54 -5.52 21.15
N GLN A 17 -2.98 -6.40 20.32
CA GLN A 17 -3.18 -7.85 20.41
C GLN A 17 -2.67 -8.42 21.74
N HIS A 18 -1.50 -7.99 22.21
CA HIS A 18 -0.98 -8.41 23.53
C HIS A 18 -1.85 -7.89 24.68
N LEU A 19 -2.26 -6.61 24.66
CA LEU A 19 -3.16 -6.06 25.66
C LEU A 19 -4.50 -6.81 25.70
N ARG A 20 -5.05 -7.16 24.54
CA ARG A 20 -6.27 -7.95 24.44
C ARG A 20 -6.10 -9.35 25.04
N ARG A 21 -5.00 -10.04 24.71
CA ARG A 21 -4.70 -11.37 25.29
C ARG A 21 -4.57 -11.30 26.81
N LEU A 22 -3.83 -10.32 27.33
CA LEU A 22 -3.70 -10.11 28.77
C LEU A 22 -5.05 -9.86 29.44
N ARG A 23 -5.92 -9.04 28.82
CA ARG A 23 -7.28 -8.80 29.31
C ARG A 23 -8.10 -10.09 29.37
N GLU A 24 -8.06 -10.88 28.30
CA GLU A 24 -8.79 -12.15 28.19
C GLU A 24 -8.27 -13.17 29.21
N THR A 25 -6.94 -13.26 29.42
CA THR A 25 -6.32 -14.11 30.46
C THR A 25 -6.69 -13.66 31.88
N ALA A 26 -6.78 -12.34 32.11
CA ALA A 26 -7.25 -11.79 33.39
C ALA A 26 -8.77 -11.98 33.61
N GLY A 27 -9.51 -12.53 32.63
CA GLY A 27 -10.95 -12.77 32.73
C GLY A 27 -11.80 -11.50 32.72
N LEU A 28 -11.27 -10.38 32.19
CA LEU A 28 -11.93 -9.08 32.24
C LEU A 28 -12.68 -8.75 30.93
N THR A 29 -13.91 -8.24 31.05
CA THR A 29 -14.63 -7.67 29.92
C THR A 29 -14.18 -6.23 29.62
N GLY A 30 -14.46 -5.73 28.42
CA GLY A 30 -14.09 -4.35 28.06
C GLY A 30 -14.70 -3.30 28.99
N ASP A 31 -15.97 -3.46 29.38
CA ASP A 31 -16.67 -2.54 30.27
C ASP A 31 -16.07 -2.56 31.69
N GLN A 32 -15.75 -3.75 32.17
CA GLN A 32 -15.07 -3.97 33.45
C GLN A 32 -13.68 -3.32 33.51
N VAL A 33 -12.97 -3.27 32.39
CA VAL A 33 -11.69 -2.57 32.29
C VAL A 33 -11.92 -1.08 32.35
N VAL A 34 -12.79 -0.54 31.49
CA VAL A 34 -13.07 0.90 31.38
C VAL A 34 -13.54 1.49 32.71
N GLU A 35 -14.36 0.77 33.48
CA GLU A 35 -14.78 1.16 34.82
C GLU A 35 -13.58 1.25 35.79
N ARG A 36 -12.73 0.23 35.82
CA ARG A 36 -11.57 0.16 36.74
C ARG A 36 -10.50 1.21 36.43
N VAL A 37 -10.21 1.45 35.15
CA VAL A 37 -9.26 2.50 34.72
C VAL A 37 -9.89 3.89 34.60
N LYS A 38 -11.20 4.02 34.91
CA LYS A 38 -11.98 5.28 34.89
C LYS A 38 -11.94 5.98 33.53
N TRP A 39 -12.03 5.22 32.44
CA TRP A 39 -12.12 5.78 31.10
C TRP A 39 -13.56 6.11 30.73
N ALA A 40 -13.74 7.11 29.86
CA ALA A 40 -15.07 7.58 29.47
C ALA A 40 -15.81 6.65 28.48
N SER A 41 -15.11 5.71 27.80
CA SER A 41 -15.74 4.86 26.77
C SER A 41 -14.96 3.60 26.43
N ALA A 42 -15.66 2.47 26.26
CA ALA A 42 -15.17 1.22 25.67
C ALA A 42 -14.62 1.37 24.25
N SER A 43 -15.02 2.41 23.51
CA SER A 43 -14.48 2.73 22.19
C SER A 43 -12.98 3.04 22.23
N LYS A 44 -12.49 3.66 23.31
CA LYS A 44 -11.05 3.93 23.49
C LYS A 44 -10.27 2.62 23.63
N LEU A 45 -10.73 1.73 24.50
CA LEU A 45 -10.11 0.42 24.70
C LEU A 45 -10.13 -0.41 23.43
N SER A 46 -11.29 -0.48 22.75
CA SER A 46 -11.42 -1.21 21.48
C SER A 46 -10.47 -0.68 20.41
N ARG A 47 -10.34 0.65 20.24
CA ARG A 47 -9.39 1.22 19.28
C ARG A 47 -7.94 0.91 19.65
N LEU A 48 -7.60 0.88 20.93
CA LEU A 48 -6.26 0.53 21.40
C LEU A 48 -5.94 -0.96 21.15
N GLU A 49 -6.84 -1.86 21.54
CA GLU A 49 -6.70 -3.32 21.36
C GLU A 49 -6.66 -3.73 19.88
N ASN A 50 -7.32 -2.97 19.01
CA ASN A 50 -7.26 -3.18 17.56
C ASN A 50 -6.13 -2.41 16.87
N GLY A 51 -5.25 -1.72 17.63
CA GLY A 51 -4.14 -0.93 17.08
C GLY A 51 -4.57 0.27 16.22
N ARG A 52 -5.82 0.71 16.32
CA ARG A 52 -6.43 1.82 15.55
C ARG A 52 -6.18 3.19 16.16
N SER A 53 -5.76 3.28 17.42
CA SER A 53 -5.34 4.53 18.06
C SER A 53 -3.87 4.50 18.45
N ARG A 54 -3.26 5.69 18.59
CA ARG A 54 -1.93 5.81 19.17
C ARG A 54 -1.97 5.35 20.64
N PRO A 55 -1.06 4.47 21.07
CA PRO A 55 -0.94 4.11 22.47
C PRO A 55 -0.43 5.31 23.27
N ASP A 56 -1.15 5.67 24.31
CA ASP A 56 -0.66 6.61 25.32
C ASP A 56 0.13 5.81 26.37
N PRO A 57 1.38 6.20 26.71
CA PRO A 57 2.19 5.47 27.67
C PRO A 57 1.54 5.31 29.05
N ALA A 58 0.79 6.30 29.53
CA ALA A 58 0.10 6.24 30.82
C ALA A 58 -1.08 5.27 30.77
N ASP A 59 -1.84 5.30 29.67
CA ASP A 59 -2.93 4.34 29.44
C ASP A 59 -2.41 2.90 29.38
N VAL A 60 -1.31 2.69 28.66
CA VAL A 60 -0.69 1.35 28.54
C VAL A 60 -0.19 0.87 29.89
N ALA A 61 0.50 1.72 30.66
CA ALA A 61 0.95 1.36 32.01
C ALA A 61 -0.22 0.95 32.93
N ALA A 62 -1.30 1.74 32.94
CA ALA A 62 -2.48 1.44 33.74
C ALA A 62 -3.14 0.10 33.38
N LEU A 63 -3.20 -0.24 32.08
CA LEU A 63 -3.72 -1.54 31.63
C LEU A 63 -2.80 -2.70 32.03
N LEU A 64 -1.49 -2.54 31.90
CA LEU A 64 -0.53 -3.58 32.28
C LEU A 64 -0.58 -3.89 33.77
N ASP A 65 -0.75 -2.86 34.61
CA ASP A 65 -0.92 -3.03 36.05
C ASP A 65 -2.24 -3.71 36.38
N LEU A 66 -3.34 -3.32 35.72
CA LEU A 66 -4.65 -3.96 35.90
C LEU A 66 -4.64 -5.43 35.49
N TYR A 67 -3.93 -5.78 34.42
CA TYR A 67 -3.88 -7.14 33.90
C TYR A 67 -2.84 -8.02 34.61
N GLY A 68 -2.02 -7.45 35.49
CA GLY A 68 -0.97 -8.18 36.19
C GLY A 68 0.13 -8.69 35.26
N ALA A 69 0.52 -7.90 34.26
CA ALA A 69 1.59 -8.27 33.34
C ALA A 69 2.92 -8.47 34.09
N ASP A 70 3.69 -9.47 33.68
CA ASP A 70 5.05 -9.68 34.19
C ASP A 70 5.99 -8.54 33.73
N GLU A 71 7.17 -8.47 34.36
CA GLU A 71 8.09 -7.34 34.15
C GLU A 71 8.69 -7.30 32.75
N ASP A 72 8.89 -8.45 32.11
CA ASP A 72 9.42 -8.52 30.74
C ASP A 72 8.38 -8.01 29.74
N VAL A 73 7.13 -8.48 29.84
CA VAL A 73 6.00 -8.02 29.03
C VAL A 73 5.74 -6.53 29.27
N ARG A 74 5.79 -6.08 30.52
CA ARG A 74 5.61 -4.66 30.89
C ARG A 74 6.66 -3.80 30.20
N ARG A 75 7.94 -4.18 30.30
CA ARG A 75 9.05 -3.45 29.68
C ARG A 75 8.85 -3.33 28.17
N ASP A 76 8.55 -4.45 27.52
CA ASP A 76 8.46 -4.53 26.06
C ASP A 76 7.27 -3.72 25.51
N LEU A 77 6.08 -3.87 26.11
CA LEU A 77 4.89 -3.13 25.68
C LEU A 77 4.98 -1.62 25.99
N SER A 78 5.60 -1.25 27.11
CA SER A 78 5.86 0.15 27.44
C SER A 78 6.86 0.79 26.46
N ALA A 79 7.87 0.05 25.99
CA ALA A 79 8.79 0.53 24.98
C ALA A 79 8.09 0.83 23.65
N ILE A 80 7.13 -0.01 23.25
CA ILE A 80 6.30 0.22 22.06
C ILE A 80 5.47 1.51 22.20
N ALA A 81 4.84 1.73 23.36
CA ALA A 81 4.03 2.92 23.60
C ALA A 81 4.83 4.23 23.50
N ARG A 82 6.06 4.24 24.04
CA ARG A 82 6.96 5.41 23.95
C ARG A 82 7.43 5.67 22.52
N ALA A 83 7.86 4.64 21.81
CA ALA A 83 8.37 4.76 20.43
C ALA A 83 7.34 5.29 19.42
N ALA A 84 6.03 5.18 19.72
CA ALA A 84 4.97 5.73 18.89
C ALA A 84 5.03 7.26 18.76
N GLY A 85 5.61 7.96 19.73
CA GLY A 85 5.85 9.41 19.65
C GLY A 85 6.95 9.79 18.67
N ASP A 86 8.06 9.06 18.69
CA ASP A 86 9.26 9.36 17.91
C ASP A 86 9.02 9.21 16.40
N MET A 87 8.11 8.33 16.02
CA MET A 87 7.81 8.04 14.62
C MET A 87 7.14 9.21 13.89
N ARG A 88 6.18 9.91 14.51
CA ARG A 88 5.51 11.03 13.84
C ARG A 88 6.51 12.12 13.47
N GLU A 89 7.44 12.36 14.38
CA GLU A 89 8.53 13.29 14.19
C GLU A 89 9.49 12.80 13.10
N TRP A 90 9.84 11.51 13.09
CA TRP A 90 10.64 10.92 12.02
C TRP A 90 9.98 11.05 10.64
N LEU A 91 8.68 10.77 10.50
CA LEU A 91 7.97 10.92 9.22
C LEU A 91 8.02 12.36 8.73
N ARG A 92 7.85 13.32 9.65
CA ARG A 92 7.91 14.76 9.35
C ARG A 92 9.32 15.20 8.93
N GLN A 93 10.36 14.59 9.49
CA GLN A 93 11.75 14.85 9.13
C GLN A 93 12.17 14.15 7.84
N THR A 94 11.65 12.95 7.58
CA THR A 94 12.03 12.09 6.45
C THR A 94 11.31 12.51 5.17
N TYR A 95 10.04 12.88 5.28
CA TYR A 95 9.21 13.23 4.14
C TYR A 95 8.82 14.72 4.22
N PRO A 96 9.40 15.57 3.35
CA PRO A 96 9.19 17.03 3.41
C PRO A 96 7.74 17.43 3.10
N VAL A 97 6.99 16.57 2.41
CA VAL A 97 5.59 16.75 2.05
C VAL A 97 4.84 15.45 2.34
N MET A 98 3.76 15.51 3.11
CA MET A 98 2.98 14.31 3.45
C MET A 98 1.50 14.61 3.66
N THR A 99 0.63 13.97 2.89
CA THR A 99 -0.83 13.97 3.08
C THR A 99 -1.24 12.86 4.06
N GLU A 100 -2.49 12.84 4.52
CA GLU A 100 -2.98 11.79 5.42
C GLU A 100 -2.92 10.41 4.77
N GLN A 101 -3.43 10.29 3.54
CA GLN A 101 -3.39 9.04 2.78
C GLN A 101 -1.96 8.53 2.59
N GLN A 102 -1.03 9.37 2.14
CA GLN A 102 0.36 8.93 1.96
C GLN A 102 1.05 8.61 3.29
N ARG A 103 0.63 9.23 4.41
CA ARG A 103 1.17 8.96 5.74
C ARG A 103 0.81 7.56 6.23
N GLU A 104 -0.40 7.08 5.95
CA GLU A 104 -0.83 5.74 6.35
C GLU A 104 0.02 4.67 5.67
N TRP A 105 0.22 4.79 4.35
CA TRP A 105 1.11 3.92 3.58
C TRP A 105 2.56 4.03 4.05
N ALA A 106 3.09 5.26 4.19
CA ALA A 106 4.46 5.45 4.66
C ALA A 106 4.70 4.85 6.05
N GLN A 107 3.70 4.89 6.94
CA GLN A 107 3.79 4.23 8.25
C GLN A 107 3.79 2.71 8.14
N LEU A 108 3.01 2.13 7.22
CA LEU A 108 3.02 0.70 7.00
C LEU A 108 4.40 0.29 6.47
N GLU A 109 4.86 0.98 5.43
CA GLU A 109 6.05 0.62 4.66
C GLU A 109 7.38 0.86 5.37
N ALA A 110 7.47 1.85 6.28
CA ALA A 110 8.72 2.29 6.91
C ALA A 110 9.54 1.17 7.59
N GLY A 111 8.85 0.14 8.12
CA GLY A 111 9.45 -0.98 8.83
C GLY A 111 9.55 -2.28 8.04
N CYS A 112 9.25 -2.26 6.74
CA CYS A 112 9.28 -3.46 5.91
C CYS A 112 10.72 -3.89 5.61
N ALA A 113 11.00 -5.18 5.73
CA ALA A 113 12.16 -5.82 5.13
C ALA A 113 11.88 -6.21 3.67
N GLU A 114 10.63 -6.55 3.37
CA GLU A 114 10.20 -7.02 2.07
C GLU A 114 8.78 -6.54 1.77
N ILE A 115 8.57 -6.10 0.55
CA ILE A 115 7.29 -5.66 0.01
C ILE A 115 7.09 -6.38 -1.33
N CYS A 116 5.98 -7.10 -1.43
CA CYS A 116 5.57 -7.80 -2.63
C CYS A 116 4.25 -7.22 -3.10
N GLU A 117 4.18 -6.71 -4.33
CA GLU A 117 3.01 -5.99 -4.83
C GLU A 117 2.58 -6.49 -6.20
N TYR A 118 1.29 -6.73 -6.35
CA TYR A 118 0.67 -7.08 -7.62
C TYR A 118 -0.38 -6.01 -7.97
N ASN A 119 -0.32 -5.52 -9.20
CA ASN A 119 -1.34 -4.61 -9.71
C ASN A 119 -1.70 -4.90 -11.17
N PRO A 120 -2.97 -5.27 -11.46
CA PRO A 120 -3.42 -5.65 -12.79
C PRO A 120 -3.66 -4.46 -13.74
N VAL A 121 -3.86 -3.25 -13.20
CA VAL A 121 -4.36 -2.12 -14.01
C VAL A 121 -3.50 -0.87 -13.88
N LEU A 122 -2.78 -0.70 -12.77
CA LEU A 122 -2.02 0.50 -12.49
C LEU A 122 -0.58 0.16 -12.12
N VAL A 123 0.35 1.04 -12.47
CA VAL A 123 1.68 0.97 -11.87
C VAL A 123 1.56 1.27 -10.36
N PRO A 124 2.13 0.45 -9.46
CA PRO A 124 2.25 0.70 -8.03
C PRO A 124 2.68 2.10 -7.65
N GLY A 125 2.12 2.63 -6.56
CA GLY A 125 2.38 4.00 -6.11
C GLY A 125 3.86 4.29 -5.84
N LEU A 126 4.62 3.27 -5.43
CA LEU A 126 6.07 3.37 -5.19
C LEU A 126 6.91 3.41 -6.49
N LEU A 127 6.32 3.07 -7.63
CA LEU A 127 6.99 3.03 -8.93
C LEU A 127 6.53 4.15 -9.89
N GLN A 128 5.51 4.91 -9.52
CA GLN A 128 4.90 5.94 -10.38
C GLN A 128 5.79 7.17 -10.58
N THR A 129 5.81 7.70 -11.79
CA THR A 129 6.27 9.07 -12.07
C THR A 129 5.25 10.09 -11.57
N ALA A 130 5.66 11.36 -11.43
CA ALA A 130 4.75 12.45 -11.08
C ALA A 130 3.59 12.59 -12.08
N GLY A 131 3.86 12.41 -13.39
CA GLY A 131 2.84 12.47 -14.45
C GLY A 131 1.83 11.33 -14.34
N TYR A 132 2.28 10.09 -14.13
CA TYR A 132 1.38 8.96 -13.96
C TYR A 132 0.54 9.11 -12.68
N ALA A 133 1.18 9.51 -11.58
CA ALA A 133 0.50 9.78 -10.32
C ALA A 133 -0.58 10.86 -10.45
N ARG A 134 -0.31 11.92 -11.23
CA ARG A 134 -1.28 12.99 -11.52
C ARG A 134 -2.54 12.44 -12.18
N ILE A 135 -2.38 11.67 -13.25
CA ILE A 135 -3.51 11.08 -13.98
C ILE A 135 -4.36 10.22 -13.04
N ARG A 136 -3.73 9.36 -12.23
CA ARG A 136 -4.46 8.56 -11.24
C ARG A 136 -5.23 9.46 -10.26
N ILE A 137 -4.58 10.46 -9.67
CA ILE A 137 -5.21 11.33 -8.67
C ILE A 137 -6.40 12.08 -9.28
N ASP A 138 -6.24 12.67 -10.47
CA ASP A 138 -7.32 13.40 -11.13
C ASP A 138 -8.45 12.47 -11.57
N SER A 139 -8.15 11.23 -12.00
CA SER A 139 -9.19 10.25 -12.36
C SER A 139 -10.10 9.87 -11.19
N VAL A 140 -9.56 9.75 -9.98
CA VAL A 140 -10.34 9.48 -8.77
C VAL A 140 -11.19 10.70 -8.40
N ARG A 141 -10.67 11.92 -8.59
CA ARG A 141 -11.40 13.16 -8.33
C ARG A 141 -12.66 13.29 -9.17
N LEU A 142 -12.64 12.83 -10.42
CA LEU A 142 -13.80 12.91 -11.33
C LEU A 142 -15.05 12.20 -10.79
N VAL A 143 -14.87 11.16 -9.97
CA VAL A 143 -15.98 10.34 -9.44
C VAL A 143 -16.20 10.55 -7.95
N ASN A 144 -15.38 11.36 -7.29
CA ASN A 144 -15.31 11.46 -5.83
C ASN A 144 -15.32 12.92 -5.38
N GLU A 145 -16.48 13.58 -5.54
CA GLU A 145 -16.73 14.93 -5.02
C GLU A 145 -16.57 14.93 -3.50
N GLY A 146 -15.38 15.33 -3.00
CA GLY A 146 -15.16 15.67 -1.58
C GLY A 146 -14.32 14.73 -0.71
N ARG A 147 -13.73 13.63 -1.21
CA ARG A 147 -12.81 12.78 -0.40
C ARG A 147 -11.34 12.82 -0.80
N THR A 148 -11.03 13.35 -1.97
CA THR A 148 -9.65 13.58 -2.39
C THR A 148 -9.27 14.98 -1.95
N GLY A 149 -8.20 15.11 -1.15
CA GLY A 149 -7.79 16.42 -0.63
C GLY A 149 -7.68 17.48 -1.73
N ASP A 150 -8.00 18.72 -1.41
CA ASP A 150 -8.16 19.84 -2.36
C ASP A 150 -6.90 20.21 -3.17
N HIS A 151 -5.80 19.49 -2.97
CA HIS A 151 -4.47 19.80 -3.50
C HIS A 151 -3.84 18.57 -4.18
N PRO A 152 -4.19 18.26 -5.44
CA PRO A 152 -3.59 17.14 -6.18
C PRO A 152 -2.07 17.29 -6.33
N ASP A 153 -1.56 18.53 -6.38
CA ASP A 153 -0.11 18.83 -6.37
C ASP A 153 0.57 18.41 -5.07
N LEU A 154 -0.11 18.55 -3.94
CA LEU A 154 0.38 18.12 -2.65
C LEU A 154 0.45 16.58 -2.59
N GLU A 155 -0.59 15.92 -3.08
CA GLU A 155 -0.67 14.45 -3.11
C GLU A 155 0.39 13.83 -4.03
N VAL A 156 0.62 14.41 -5.22
CA VAL A 156 1.72 13.98 -6.10
C VAL A 156 3.06 14.12 -5.41
N ARG A 157 3.35 15.29 -4.81
CA ARG A 157 4.62 15.52 -4.10
C ARG A 157 4.81 14.58 -2.91
N ALA A 158 3.75 14.34 -2.13
CA ALA A 158 3.78 13.40 -1.01
C ALA A 158 4.09 11.97 -1.49
N ARG A 159 3.46 11.54 -2.60
CA ARG A 159 3.75 10.23 -3.19
C ARG A 159 5.19 10.13 -3.68
N GLN A 160 5.70 11.14 -4.37
CA GLN A 160 7.11 11.16 -4.82
C GLN A 160 8.07 11.15 -3.62
N ALA A 161 7.77 11.88 -2.54
CA ALA A 161 8.58 11.85 -1.32
C ALA A 161 8.62 10.44 -0.70
N ARG A 162 7.46 9.75 -0.64
CA ARG A 162 7.36 8.37 -0.11
C ARG A 162 8.22 7.36 -0.88
N GLN A 163 8.38 7.54 -2.20
CA GLN A 163 9.18 6.66 -3.05
C GLN A 163 10.67 6.58 -2.65
N SER A 164 11.18 7.59 -1.93
CA SER A 164 12.55 7.56 -1.38
C SER A 164 12.82 6.35 -0.47
N LEU A 165 11.76 5.69 0.04
CA LEU A 165 11.86 4.42 0.74
C LEU A 165 12.64 3.35 -0.04
N LEU A 166 12.47 3.28 -1.36
CA LEU A 166 13.09 2.24 -2.18
C LEU A 166 14.57 2.49 -2.46
N THR A 167 15.02 3.75 -2.35
CA THR A 167 16.37 4.19 -2.74
C THR A 167 17.20 4.71 -1.58
N ARG A 168 16.69 4.64 -0.34
CA ARG A 168 17.43 5.04 0.86
C ARG A 168 18.65 4.15 1.08
N THR A 169 19.72 4.72 1.63
CA THR A 169 21.00 4.01 1.83
C THR A 169 20.92 2.93 2.91
N GLN A 170 20.05 3.11 3.91
CA GLN A 170 19.92 2.19 5.04
C GLN A 170 18.51 1.59 5.06
N ASP A 171 18.45 0.28 5.28
CA ASP A 171 17.19 -0.48 5.45
C ASP A 171 16.20 -0.36 4.28
N ALA A 172 16.63 -0.10 3.05
CA ALA A 172 15.73 -0.16 1.89
C ALA A 172 15.12 -1.58 1.80
N PRO A 173 13.78 -1.71 1.69
CA PRO A 173 13.15 -3.02 1.60
C PRO A 173 13.53 -3.69 0.29
N ARG A 174 13.55 -5.04 0.30
CA ARG A 174 13.44 -5.80 -0.95
C ARG A 174 12.04 -5.57 -1.51
N TYR A 175 11.95 -5.06 -2.72
CA TYR A 175 10.68 -4.72 -3.35
C TYR A 175 10.50 -5.59 -4.60
N THR A 176 9.46 -6.41 -4.62
CA THR A 176 9.09 -7.22 -5.78
C THR A 176 7.75 -6.77 -6.30
N ALA A 177 7.67 -6.36 -7.57
CA ALA A 177 6.41 -6.00 -8.20
C ALA A 177 6.12 -6.86 -9.42
N VAL A 178 4.90 -7.38 -9.49
CA VAL A 178 4.33 -8.00 -10.69
C VAL A 178 3.33 -7.03 -11.31
N LEU A 179 3.65 -6.54 -12.50
CA LEU A 179 2.87 -5.58 -13.26
C LEU A 179 2.26 -6.26 -14.47
N GLU A 180 0.96 -6.16 -14.66
CA GLU A 180 0.40 -6.52 -15.95
C GLU A 180 0.80 -5.50 -17.02
N GLU A 181 1.03 -5.94 -18.25
CA GLU A 181 1.31 -5.04 -19.38
C GLU A 181 0.20 -4.01 -19.61
N ALA A 182 -1.03 -4.28 -19.14
CA ALA A 182 -2.16 -3.36 -19.18
C ALA A 182 -1.89 -2.06 -18.41
N ALA A 183 -1.09 -2.11 -17.34
CA ALA A 183 -0.70 -0.94 -16.54
C ALA A 183 0.15 0.09 -17.32
N LEU A 184 0.71 -0.32 -18.45
CA LEU A 184 1.53 0.53 -19.33
C LEU A 184 0.86 0.77 -20.70
N SER A 185 -0.44 0.46 -20.81
CA SER A 185 -1.22 0.67 -22.03
C SER A 185 -1.69 2.12 -22.18
N ARG A 186 -2.12 2.51 -23.39
CA ARG A 186 -2.71 3.84 -23.67
C ARG A 186 -3.91 4.21 -22.80
N ARG A 187 -4.57 3.23 -22.18
CA ARG A 187 -5.66 3.48 -21.23
C ARG A 187 -5.15 4.15 -19.93
N ALA A 188 -3.89 3.93 -19.57
CA ALA A 188 -3.29 4.44 -18.34
C ALA A 188 -2.84 5.90 -18.44
N GLY A 189 -2.64 6.44 -19.66
CA GLY A 189 -2.24 7.83 -19.85
C GLY A 189 -1.83 8.16 -21.29
N PRO A 190 -1.53 9.44 -21.56
CA PRO A 190 -1.01 9.87 -22.85
C PRO A 190 0.42 9.33 -23.07
N PRO A 191 0.88 9.22 -24.33
CA PRO A 191 2.16 8.57 -24.66
C PRO A 191 3.38 9.16 -23.96
N ASP A 192 3.47 10.47 -23.79
CA ASP A 192 4.58 11.17 -23.12
C ASP A 192 4.71 10.76 -21.64
N VAL A 193 3.58 10.65 -20.93
CA VAL A 193 3.56 10.18 -19.53
C VAL A 193 3.93 8.70 -19.44
N LEU A 194 3.45 7.87 -20.37
CA LEU A 194 3.78 6.44 -20.40
C LEU A 194 5.26 6.21 -20.73
N LEU A 195 5.84 7.00 -21.64
CA LEU A 195 7.27 6.97 -21.95
C LEU A 195 8.12 7.31 -20.72
N ALA A 196 7.77 8.39 -20.01
CA ALA A 196 8.42 8.75 -18.76
C ALA A 196 8.26 7.64 -17.71
N GLN A 197 7.08 7.03 -17.62
CA GLN A 197 6.81 5.93 -16.70
C GLN A 197 7.67 4.68 -17.00
N VAL A 198 7.76 4.28 -18.27
CA VAL A 198 8.60 3.16 -18.70
C VAL A 198 10.08 3.47 -18.42
N ALA A 199 10.54 4.69 -18.70
CA ALA A 199 11.91 5.11 -18.38
C ALA A 199 12.20 5.00 -16.87
N LYS A 200 11.26 5.41 -16.01
CA LYS A 200 11.40 5.27 -14.55
C LYS A 200 11.47 3.81 -14.11
N LEU A 201 10.64 2.93 -14.68
CA LEU A 201 10.68 1.50 -14.37
C LEU A 201 12.02 0.87 -14.79
N ARG A 202 12.58 1.28 -15.93
CA ARG A 202 13.89 0.83 -16.39
C ARG A 202 15.01 1.27 -15.44
N GLU A 203 14.96 2.50 -14.95
CA GLU A 203 15.88 3.01 -13.93
C GLU A 203 15.78 2.18 -12.64
N LEU A 204 14.57 1.98 -12.11
CA LEU A 204 14.35 1.22 -10.89
C LEU A 204 14.74 -0.25 -11.02
N ALA A 205 14.57 -0.87 -12.19
CA ALA A 205 14.99 -2.24 -12.46
C ALA A 205 16.53 -2.44 -12.43
N THR A 206 17.31 -1.37 -12.31
CA THR A 206 18.76 -1.47 -12.09
C THR A 206 19.15 -1.54 -10.61
N GLN A 207 18.21 -1.27 -9.70
CA GLN A 207 18.49 -1.27 -8.27
C GLN A 207 18.57 -2.70 -7.72
N PRO A 208 19.55 -3.01 -6.85
CA PRO A 208 19.77 -4.39 -6.38
C PRO A 208 18.66 -4.91 -5.45
N ASN A 209 17.88 -4.03 -4.84
CA ASN A 209 16.77 -4.38 -3.96
C ASN A 209 15.40 -4.41 -4.67
N ILE A 210 15.34 -4.14 -5.98
CA ILE A 210 14.08 -4.05 -6.74
C ILE A 210 14.03 -5.15 -7.80
N ALA A 211 13.01 -6.00 -7.73
CA ALA A 211 12.68 -7.00 -8.74
C ALA A 211 11.36 -6.62 -9.42
N LEU A 212 11.42 -6.28 -10.71
CA LEU A 212 10.22 -6.01 -11.52
C LEU A 212 9.95 -7.19 -12.43
N HIS A 213 8.69 -7.58 -12.48
CA HIS A 213 8.18 -8.64 -13.33
C HIS A 213 7.01 -8.10 -14.15
N VAL A 214 7.06 -8.23 -15.47
CA VAL A 214 5.90 -7.96 -16.33
C VAL A 214 5.16 -9.26 -16.56
N LEU A 215 3.86 -9.28 -16.27
CA LEU A 215 2.95 -10.37 -16.57
C LEU A 215 2.34 -10.14 -17.97
N PRO A 216 2.67 -10.99 -18.96
CA PRO A 216 2.10 -10.89 -20.30
C PRO A 216 0.59 -11.14 -20.30
N ARG A 217 -0.12 -10.55 -21.28
CA ARG A 217 -1.58 -10.70 -21.44
C ARG A 217 -2.08 -12.14 -21.48
N ASP A 218 -1.32 -13.04 -22.11
CA ASP A 218 -1.72 -14.42 -22.34
C ASP A 218 -1.14 -15.40 -21.30
N ALA A 219 -0.51 -14.87 -20.24
CA ALA A 219 0.06 -15.69 -19.17
C ALA A 219 -1.03 -16.41 -18.37
N ARG A 220 -0.78 -17.69 -18.03
CA ARG A 220 -1.69 -18.51 -17.22
C ARG A 220 -1.09 -18.68 -15.83
N LEU A 221 -1.89 -18.39 -14.79
CA LEU A 221 -1.46 -18.50 -13.40
C LEU A 221 -1.97 -19.82 -12.81
N GLY A 222 -1.08 -20.64 -12.26
CA GLY A 222 -1.43 -21.94 -11.67
C GLY A 222 -2.31 -22.78 -12.60
N GLU A 223 -3.38 -23.36 -12.07
CA GLU A 223 -4.39 -24.12 -12.83
C GLU A 223 -5.49 -23.23 -13.45
N GLY A 224 -5.16 -22.00 -13.86
CA GLY A 224 -6.10 -21.04 -14.46
C GLY A 224 -6.74 -20.08 -13.46
N TYR A 225 -6.03 -19.74 -12.38
CA TYR A 225 -6.48 -18.77 -11.40
C TYR A 225 -6.52 -17.35 -12.00
N VAL A 226 -7.56 -16.57 -11.67
CA VAL A 226 -7.72 -15.17 -12.10
C VAL A 226 -7.77 -14.27 -10.86
N PRO A 227 -6.73 -13.46 -10.61
CA PRO A 227 -6.70 -12.56 -9.47
C PRO A 227 -7.80 -11.48 -9.57
N PRO A 228 -8.67 -11.31 -8.56
CA PRO A 228 -9.79 -10.38 -8.65
C PRO A 228 -9.40 -8.92 -8.39
N THR A 229 -8.25 -8.67 -7.77
CA THR A 229 -7.83 -7.33 -7.33
C THR A 229 -6.31 -7.21 -7.22
N ALA A 230 -5.82 -5.97 -7.22
CA ALA A 230 -4.47 -5.63 -6.75
C ALA A 230 -4.32 -5.96 -5.27
N PHE A 231 -3.11 -6.28 -4.83
CA PHE A 231 -2.78 -6.47 -3.42
C PHE A 231 -1.28 -6.28 -3.16
N SER A 232 -0.96 -5.99 -1.90
CA SER A 232 0.40 -5.87 -1.40
C SER A 232 0.58 -6.74 -0.16
N LEU A 233 1.69 -7.47 -0.11
CA LEU A 233 2.15 -8.26 1.03
C LEU A 233 3.36 -7.56 1.65
N TYR A 234 3.28 -7.27 2.94
CA TYR A 234 4.32 -6.61 3.71
C TYR A 234 4.89 -7.57 4.74
N ARG A 235 6.21 -7.75 4.70
CA ARG A 235 6.97 -8.47 5.73
C ARG A 235 7.91 -7.50 6.41
N PHE A 236 7.85 -7.48 7.74
CA PHE A 236 8.56 -6.52 8.57
C PHE A 236 9.93 -7.07 8.97
N ALA A 237 10.87 -6.17 9.25
CA ALA A 237 12.21 -6.56 9.65
C ALA A 237 12.27 -7.05 11.12
N ASP A 238 11.33 -6.61 11.97
CA ASP A 238 11.08 -7.24 13.27
C ASP A 238 10.24 -8.52 13.06
N PRO A 239 10.76 -9.72 13.37
CA PRO A 239 10.05 -10.99 13.18
C PRO A 239 8.82 -11.13 14.08
N LEU A 240 8.68 -10.29 15.12
CA LEU A 240 7.50 -10.25 15.98
C LEU A 240 6.36 -9.40 15.39
N ASP A 241 6.64 -8.60 14.36
CA ASP A 241 5.59 -7.85 13.66
C ASP A 241 4.86 -8.78 12.68
N PRO A 242 3.51 -8.83 12.73
CA PRO A 242 2.76 -9.73 11.87
C PRO A 242 2.86 -9.28 10.41
N GLU A 243 3.08 -10.24 9.51
CA GLU A 243 2.92 -9.99 8.08
C GLU A 243 1.55 -9.38 7.79
N THR A 244 1.48 -8.51 6.79
CA THR A 244 0.27 -7.75 6.48
C THR A 244 -0.08 -7.86 5.01
N LEU A 245 -1.35 -8.16 4.74
CA LEU A 245 -1.98 -7.98 3.44
C LEU A 245 -2.65 -6.61 3.42
N ALA A 246 -2.43 -5.85 2.35
CA ALA A 246 -3.25 -4.69 2.02
C ALA A 246 -3.85 -4.82 0.62
N ILE A 247 -5.10 -4.43 0.50
CA ILE A 247 -5.83 -4.29 -0.77
C ILE A 247 -6.26 -2.84 -0.84
N GLU A 248 -5.59 -2.08 -1.70
CA GLU A 248 -6.01 -0.72 -2.06
C GLU A 248 -7.25 -0.82 -2.94
N ALA A 249 -8.42 -0.47 -2.40
CA ALA A 249 -9.63 -0.38 -3.20
C ALA A 249 -9.87 1.09 -3.58
N GLY A 250 -10.71 1.32 -4.58
CA GLY A 250 -11.02 2.70 -5.00
C GLY A 250 -11.65 3.58 -3.90
N TRP A 251 -12.24 2.98 -2.86
CA TRP A 251 -13.06 3.69 -1.86
C TRP A 251 -12.80 3.29 -0.40
N THR A 252 -12.47 2.01 -0.18
CA THR A 252 -12.25 1.43 1.14
C THR A 252 -11.13 0.41 1.09
N ASP A 253 -10.00 0.75 1.69
CA ASP A 253 -8.87 -0.16 1.76
C ASP A 253 -9.11 -1.28 2.77
N HIS A 254 -8.60 -2.47 2.47
CA HIS A 254 -8.64 -3.61 3.37
C HIS A 254 -7.23 -3.97 3.82
N VAL A 255 -7.00 -4.03 5.14
CA VAL A 255 -5.69 -4.36 5.72
C VAL A 255 -5.83 -5.45 6.77
N SER A 256 -5.27 -6.63 6.50
CA SER A 256 -5.37 -7.81 7.35
C SER A 256 -4.01 -8.31 7.82
N THR A 257 -3.95 -8.79 9.06
CA THR A 257 -2.82 -9.52 9.66
C THR A 257 -3.20 -10.98 9.96
N ASP A 258 -4.34 -11.44 9.46
CA ASP A 258 -4.80 -12.83 9.64
C ASP A 258 -4.06 -13.75 8.67
N THR A 259 -3.32 -14.70 9.22
CA THR A 259 -2.52 -15.67 8.45
C THR A 259 -3.39 -16.54 7.53
N ASN A 260 -4.63 -16.84 7.91
CA ASN A 260 -5.54 -17.63 7.07
C ASN A 260 -5.98 -16.84 5.83
N ILE A 261 -6.07 -15.52 5.94
CA ILE A 261 -6.33 -14.64 4.81
C ILE A 261 -5.05 -14.42 3.99
N ILE A 262 -3.90 -14.24 4.63
CA ILE A 262 -2.63 -13.91 3.96
C ILE A 262 -2.07 -15.09 3.16
N ASN A 263 -2.13 -16.32 3.68
CA ASN A 263 -1.44 -17.46 3.07
C ASN A 263 -1.90 -17.77 1.64
N PRO A 264 -3.20 -17.73 1.30
CA PRO A 264 -3.65 -17.82 -0.10
C PRO A 264 -3.05 -16.75 -1.01
N TYR A 265 -2.94 -15.50 -0.57
CA TYR A 265 -2.36 -14.42 -1.38
C TYR A 265 -0.86 -14.62 -1.63
N LYS A 266 -0.13 -15.25 -0.69
CA LYS A 266 1.27 -15.63 -0.94
C LYS A 266 1.38 -16.66 -2.06
N VAL A 267 0.54 -17.69 -2.05
CA VAL A 267 0.49 -18.70 -3.11
C VAL A 267 0.18 -18.05 -4.46
N VAL A 268 -0.82 -17.15 -4.50
CA VAL A 268 -1.16 -16.39 -5.71
C VAL A 268 0.01 -15.52 -6.16
N PHE A 269 0.73 -14.86 -5.24
CA PHE A 269 1.89 -14.04 -5.59
C PHE A 269 3.03 -14.87 -6.20
N GLU A 270 3.24 -16.09 -5.70
CA GLU A 270 4.20 -17.02 -6.28
C GLU A 270 3.79 -17.45 -7.69
N TRP A 271 2.52 -17.82 -7.92
CA TRP A 271 2.03 -18.11 -9.28
C TRP A 271 2.15 -16.91 -10.23
N LEU A 272 1.89 -15.71 -9.74
CA LEU A 272 2.08 -14.46 -10.49
C LEU A 272 3.53 -14.28 -10.90
N ARG A 273 4.47 -14.51 -9.98
CA ARG A 273 5.91 -14.38 -10.24
C ARG A 273 6.43 -15.44 -11.20
N GLU A 274 5.94 -16.67 -11.08
CA GLU A 274 6.29 -17.79 -11.98
C GLU A 274 5.76 -17.60 -13.40
N ALA A 275 4.55 -17.05 -13.55
CA ALA A 275 3.92 -16.79 -14.85
C ALA A 275 4.43 -15.51 -15.53
N ALA A 276 5.02 -14.59 -14.78
CA ALA A 276 5.55 -13.34 -15.29
C ALA A 276 6.95 -13.52 -15.91
N LEU A 277 7.35 -12.54 -16.71
CA LEU A 277 8.70 -12.46 -17.26
C LEU A 277 9.75 -12.42 -16.15
N SER A 278 10.92 -13.02 -16.41
CA SER A 278 12.08 -12.89 -15.53
C SER A 278 12.48 -11.42 -15.37
N VAL A 279 13.29 -11.08 -14.35
CA VAL A 279 13.79 -9.71 -14.18
C VAL A 279 14.57 -9.23 -15.41
N SER A 280 15.34 -10.13 -16.05
CA SER A 280 16.08 -9.80 -17.27
C SER A 280 15.14 -9.56 -18.44
N ASP A 281 14.18 -10.47 -18.66
CA ASP A 281 13.23 -10.35 -19.78
C ASP A 281 12.29 -9.16 -19.60
N THR A 282 11.94 -8.82 -18.36
CA THR A 282 11.19 -7.61 -18.03
C THR A 282 11.95 -6.35 -18.43
N ARG A 283 13.28 -6.30 -18.24
CA ARG A 283 14.11 -5.16 -18.68
C ARG A 283 14.11 -5.02 -20.19
N SER A 284 14.23 -6.13 -20.92
CA SER A 284 14.12 -6.16 -22.39
C SER A 284 12.74 -5.70 -22.84
N TRP A 285 11.68 -6.25 -22.25
CA TRP A 285 10.30 -5.91 -22.56
C TRP A 285 10.01 -4.42 -22.34
N LEU A 286 10.53 -3.82 -21.25
CA LEU A 286 10.39 -2.39 -20.97
C LEU A 286 11.13 -1.52 -21.99
N ALA A 287 12.27 -1.96 -22.53
CA ALA A 287 12.96 -1.24 -23.58
C ALA A 287 12.11 -1.19 -24.86
N GLU A 288 11.60 -2.34 -25.31
CA GLU A 288 10.75 -2.44 -26.49
C GLU A 288 9.40 -1.70 -26.30
N ALA A 289 8.84 -1.72 -25.09
CA ALA A 289 7.61 -0.99 -24.78
C ALA A 289 7.80 0.52 -24.97
N GLY A 290 8.98 1.05 -24.62
CA GLY A 290 9.35 2.43 -24.90
C GLY A 290 9.36 2.75 -26.39
N GLU A 291 9.96 1.88 -27.20
CA GLU A 291 10.02 2.03 -28.66
C GLU A 291 8.62 2.04 -29.30
N ARG A 292 7.76 1.08 -28.93
CA ARG A 292 6.36 1.00 -29.40
C ARG A 292 5.55 2.26 -29.07
N LEU A 293 5.79 2.87 -27.92
CA LEU A 293 5.12 4.11 -27.52
C LEU A 293 5.57 5.31 -28.37
N VAL A 294 6.84 5.35 -28.79
CA VAL A 294 7.37 6.40 -29.70
C VAL A 294 6.81 6.23 -31.12
N GLU A 295 6.85 5.02 -31.66
CA GLU A 295 6.36 4.72 -33.01
C GLU A 295 4.89 5.12 -33.16
N THR A 296 4.08 4.76 -32.17
CA THR A 296 2.64 5.01 -32.21
C THR A 296 2.26 6.47 -31.85
N ALA A 297 3.19 7.27 -31.32
CA ALA A 297 3.02 8.71 -31.11
C ALA A 297 3.34 9.53 -32.38
N THR A 298 4.03 8.95 -33.35
CA THR A 298 4.21 9.54 -34.67
C THR A 298 2.86 9.44 -35.41
N PRO A 299 2.26 10.55 -35.89
CA PRO A 299 1.00 10.48 -36.60
C PRO A 299 1.20 9.63 -37.85
N SER A 300 0.51 8.49 -37.90
CA SER A 300 0.43 7.70 -39.13
C SER A 300 -0.18 8.60 -40.20
N SER A 301 0.55 8.86 -41.29
CA SER A 301 0.09 9.67 -42.44
C SER A 301 -1.00 8.99 -43.26
N VAL A 302 -1.64 7.96 -42.71
CA VAL A 302 -2.75 7.24 -43.34
C VAL A 302 -4.02 8.00 -43.01
N GLY A 303 -4.50 8.79 -43.97
CA GLY A 303 -5.80 9.46 -43.89
C GLY A 303 -6.90 8.44 -43.64
N HIS A 304 -7.44 8.44 -42.42
CA HIS A 304 -8.65 7.68 -42.12
C HIS A 304 -9.82 8.50 -42.67
N GLY A 305 -10.50 7.95 -43.69
CA GLY A 305 -11.78 8.47 -44.17
C GLY A 305 -12.78 8.61 -43.03
N PRO A 306 -13.81 9.48 -43.18
CA PRO A 306 -14.65 9.89 -42.06
C PRO A 306 -15.34 8.68 -41.46
N ALA A 307 -14.98 8.36 -40.21
CA ALA A 307 -15.67 7.34 -39.43
C ALA A 307 -17.06 7.89 -39.10
N THR A 308 -18.10 7.29 -39.70
CA THR A 308 -19.48 7.55 -39.33
C THR A 308 -19.68 7.14 -37.88
N ALA A 309 -19.96 8.12 -37.01
CA ALA A 309 -20.27 7.87 -35.62
C ALA A 309 -21.50 6.93 -35.52
N PRO A 310 -21.46 5.85 -34.71
CA PRO A 310 -22.64 5.03 -34.49
C PRO A 310 -23.72 5.87 -33.81
N ALA A 311 -24.95 5.79 -34.32
CA ALA A 311 -26.09 6.53 -33.81
C ALA A 311 -26.24 6.34 -32.29
N GLN A 312 -26.13 7.43 -31.53
CA GLN A 312 -26.38 7.43 -30.10
C GLN A 312 -27.85 7.06 -29.86
N ARG A 313 -28.13 5.79 -29.52
CA ARG A 313 -29.39 5.45 -28.86
C ARG A 313 -29.39 6.17 -27.52
N ARG A 314 -30.27 7.18 -27.38
CA ARG A 314 -30.60 7.82 -26.10
C ARG A 314 -30.89 6.72 -25.07
N ARG A 315 -29.94 6.47 -24.16
CA ARG A 315 -30.17 5.62 -22.99
C ARG A 315 -30.70 6.50 -21.87
N HIS A 316 -31.88 6.15 -21.37
CA HIS A 316 -32.42 6.66 -20.11
C HIS A 316 -31.33 6.58 -19.02
N SER A 317 -31.05 7.72 -18.38
CA SER A 317 -30.22 7.77 -17.17
C SER A 317 -31.03 7.24 -15.99
N GLY A 318 -31.17 5.92 -15.89
CA GLY A 318 -31.51 5.31 -14.61
C GLY A 318 -30.29 5.42 -13.71
N ARG A 319 -30.31 6.30 -12.71
CA ARG A 319 -29.28 6.31 -11.67
C ARG A 319 -29.36 4.96 -10.94
N LEU A 320 -28.25 4.22 -10.90
CA LEU A 320 -28.11 3.00 -10.09
C LEU A 320 -28.13 3.27 -8.57
N THR A 321 -28.37 4.52 -8.15
CA THR A 321 -28.32 4.97 -6.75
C THR A 321 -29.70 5.12 -6.11
N GLU A 322 -30.77 4.62 -6.72
CA GLU A 322 -32.11 4.59 -6.11
C GLU A 322 -32.54 3.14 -5.84
N ARG A 323 -31.97 2.52 -4.81
CA ARG A 323 -32.58 1.43 -4.03
C ARG A 323 -31.97 1.37 -2.63
#